data_AF-A0A2V6NVT5-F1
#
_entry.id   AF-A0A2V6NVT5-F1
#
_cell.length_a   1.000
_cell.length_b   1.000
_cell.length_c   1.000
_cell.angle_alpha   90.00
_cell.angle_beta   90.00
_cell.angle_gamma   90.00
#
_symmetry.space_group_name_H-M   'P 1'
#
loop_
_entity.id
_entity.type
_entity.pdbx_description
1 polymer ?
#
loop_
_entity_poly.entity_id
_entity_poly.type
_entity_poly.pdbx_seq_one_letter_code
_entity_poly.pdbx_strand_id
1 'polypeptide(L)'
;MAKPVPFSRRQVLLGVLIGILSSLAFLTSFTVYLGEVRALINRIRREGQLNSTSTQAPKEVAGFYPYWNLSTVAELDLTNLSTVYFFAVHLKRDGTFNEKDPGISGLKSNNGKLLKTKVLQNGARWGVTIANLSANSITRNINNPARQQTIIDNAITMMKQEGFTALNIDFEY
;
A
#
# COMPACT_ATOMS: atom_id res chain seq x y z
N MET A 1 -64.38 52.82 34.30
CA MET A 1 -62.97 52.36 34.29
C MET A 1 -62.78 51.36 35.41
N ALA A 2 -62.47 50.10 35.10
CA ALA A 2 -62.20 49.08 36.12
C ALA A 2 -60.82 49.36 36.76
N LYS A 3 -60.75 49.43 38.10
CA LYS A 3 -59.48 49.60 38.82
C LYS A 3 -58.64 48.32 38.65
N PRO A 4 -57.33 48.43 38.35
CA PRO A 4 -56.45 47.27 38.27
C PRO A 4 -56.46 46.52 39.61
N VAL A 5 -56.67 45.20 39.55
CA VAL A 5 -56.61 44.35 40.74
C VAL A 5 -55.16 44.31 41.23
N PRO A 6 -54.85 44.74 42.46
CA PRO A 6 -53.48 44.73 42.96
C PRO A 6 -53.04 43.28 43.18
N PHE A 7 -51.90 42.91 42.59
CA PHE A 7 -51.30 41.61 42.86
C PHE A 7 -50.91 41.52 44.34
N SER A 8 -51.30 40.43 44.99
CA SER A 8 -50.88 40.17 46.36
C SER A 8 -49.36 39.95 46.41
N ARG A 9 -48.73 40.26 47.55
CA ARG A 9 -47.29 40.01 47.78
C ARG A 9 -46.90 38.56 47.47
N ARG A 10 -47.80 37.60 47.69
CA ARG A 10 -47.63 36.18 47.34
C ARG A 10 -47.59 35.93 45.83
N GLN A 11 -48.44 36.61 45.05
CA GLN A 11 -48.45 36.50 43.58
C GLN A 11 -47.18 37.12 42.96
N VAL A 12 -46.70 38.24 43.49
CA VAL A 12 -45.43 38.86 43.05
C VAL A 12 -44.24 37.94 43.35
N LEU A 13 -44.16 37.39 44.57
CA LEU A 13 -43.10 36.44 44.94
C LEU A 13 -43.13 35.16 44.09
N LEU A 14 -44.31 34.64 43.78
CA LEU A 14 -44.46 33.47 42.91
C LEU A 14 -43.99 33.77 41.48
N GLY A 15 -44.32 34.94 40.93
CA GLY A 15 -43.86 35.37 39.60
C GLY A 15 -42.34 35.51 39.52
N VAL A 16 -41.70 36.09 40.54
CA VAL A 16 -40.23 36.18 40.63
C VAL A 16 -39.59 34.79 40.71
N LEU A 17 -40.15 33.89 41.53
CA LEU A 17 -39.64 32.53 41.67
C LEU A 17 -39.71 31.75 40.34
N ILE A 18 -40.82 31.87 39.61
CA ILE A 18 -40.99 31.27 38.28
C ILE A 18 -39.98 31.86 37.28
N GLY A 19 -39.74 33.18 37.32
CA GLY A 19 -38.74 33.83 36.49
C GLY A 19 -37.32 33.32 36.76
N ILE A 20 -36.95 33.14 38.03
CA ILE A 20 -35.64 32.59 38.41
C ILE A 20 -35.52 31.13 37.96
N LEU A 21 -36.53 30.28 38.22
CA LEU A 21 -36.48 28.87 37.85
C LEU A 21 -36.41 28.66 36.32
N SER A 22 -37.16 29.44 35.55
CA SER A 22 -37.14 29.38 34.08
C SER A 22 -35.81 29.88 33.51
N SER A 23 -35.25 30.97 34.04
CA SER A 23 -33.92 31.44 33.63
C SER A 23 -32.81 30.43 33.96
N LEU A 24 -32.87 29.79 35.13
CA LEU A 24 -31.91 28.77 35.53
C LEU A 24 -32.01 27.52 34.64
N ALA A 25 -33.23 27.08 34.31
CA ALA A 25 -33.46 25.98 33.38
C ALA A 25 -32.96 26.31 31.95
N PHE A 26 -33.09 27.56 31.50
CA PHE A 26 -32.57 28.00 30.22
C PHE A 26 -31.03 28.01 30.21
N LEU A 27 -30.39 28.51 31.28
CA LEU A 27 -28.93 28.52 31.45
C LEU A 27 -28.34 27.11 31.50
N THR A 28 -28.98 26.18 32.20
CA THR A 28 -28.54 24.77 32.23
C THR A 28 -28.73 24.09 30.89
N SER A 29 -29.88 24.30 30.23
CA SER A 29 -30.12 23.76 28.88
C SER A 29 -29.11 24.31 27.87
N PHE A 30 -28.81 25.61 27.93
CA PHE A 30 -27.84 26.26 27.06
C PHE A 30 -26.42 25.73 27.27
N THR A 31 -25.99 25.53 28.52
CA THR A 31 -24.64 25.00 28.81
C THR A 31 -24.48 23.54 28.38
N VAL A 32 -25.49 22.69 28.59
CA VAL A 32 -25.51 21.30 28.11
C VAL A 32 -25.45 21.25 26.59
N TYR A 33 -26.30 22.03 25.91
CA TYR A 33 -26.33 22.06 24.45
C TYR A 33 -25.02 22.59 23.85
N LEU A 34 -24.38 23.56 24.50
CA LEU A 34 -23.05 24.05 24.10
C LEU A 34 -21.98 22.95 24.22
N GLY A 35 -22.08 22.09 25.24
CA GLY A 35 -21.20 20.93 25.43
C GLY A 35 -21.36 19.90 24.32
N GLU A 36 -22.59 19.55 23.98
CA GLU A 36 -22.91 18.61 22.89
C GLU A 36 -22.49 19.14 21.52
N VAL A 37 -22.75 20.42 21.23
CA VAL A 37 -22.31 21.07 20.00
C VAL A 37 -20.79 21.12 19.92
N ARG A 38 -20.08 21.44 21.01
CA ARG A 38 -18.60 21.38 21.05
C ARG A 38 -18.09 19.96 20.85
N ALA A 39 -18.73 18.95 21.43
CA ALA A 39 -18.35 17.55 21.25
C ALA A 39 -18.56 17.10 19.79
N LEU A 40 -19.68 17.48 19.17
CA LEU A 40 -19.96 17.22 17.77
C LEU A 40 -18.97 17.91 16.84
N ILE A 41 -18.66 19.19 17.08
CA ILE A 41 -17.65 19.95 16.32
C ILE A 41 -16.26 19.30 16.48
N ASN A 42 -15.89 18.87 17.68
CA ASN A 42 -14.61 18.18 17.91
C ASN A 42 -14.56 16.81 17.23
N ARG A 43 -15.68 16.08 17.18
CA ARG A 43 -15.80 14.81 16.46
C ARG A 43 -15.68 15.00 14.96
N ILE A 44 -16.41 15.96 14.38
CA ILE A 44 -16.31 16.33 12.96
C ILE A 44 -14.91 16.85 12.62
N ARG A 45 -14.28 17.63 13.51
CA ARG A 45 -12.89 18.08 13.33
C ARG A 45 -11.89 16.93 13.41
N ARG A 46 -12.11 15.93 14.27
CA ARG A 46 -11.28 14.70 14.32
C ARG A 46 -11.49 13.82 13.08
N GLU A 47 -12.73 13.65 12.64
CA GLU A 47 -13.06 12.91 11.41
C GLU A 47 -12.55 13.65 10.15
N GLY A 48 -12.56 14.99 10.15
CA GLY A 48 -11.90 15.84 9.15
C GLY A 48 -10.37 15.94 9.30
N GLN A 49 -9.83 15.51 10.45
CA GLN A 49 -8.41 15.23 10.68
C GLN A 49 -8.05 13.76 10.35
N LEU A 50 -8.91 13.04 9.62
CA LEU A 50 -8.44 12.02 8.66
C LEU A 50 -7.72 12.65 7.45
N ASN A 51 -7.21 13.87 7.60
CA ASN A 51 -6.10 14.39 6.81
C ASN A 51 -4.88 13.51 7.06
N SER A 52 -4.80 12.42 6.31
CA SER A 52 -3.60 11.99 5.61
C SER A 52 -2.29 12.37 6.30
N THR A 53 -2.03 11.79 7.47
CA THR A 53 -0.67 11.29 7.77
C THR A 53 -0.46 9.94 7.08
N SER A 54 -1.01 9.76 5.87
CA SER A 54 -0.23 9.01 4.90
C SER A 54 1.00 9.88 4.68
N THR A 55 2.08 9.59 5.40
CA THR A 55 3.37 9.56 4.72
C THR A 55 3.07 8.86 3.40
N GLN A 56 3.18 9.60 2.29
CA GLN A 56 2.90 9.05 0.98
C GLN A 56 3.69 7.75 0.92
N ALA A 57 3.00 6.62 0.71
CA ALA A 57 3.70 5.33 0.68
C ALA A 57 4.88 5.49 -0.28
N PRO A 58 6.09 5.10 0.13
CA PRO A 58 7.29 5.33 -0.68
C PRO A 58 7.03 4.81 -2.09
N LYS A 59 7.32 5.64 -3.09
CA LYS A 59 7.07 5.28 -4.49
C LYS A 59 7.92 4.05 -4.83
N GLU A 60 7.29 3.09 -5.49
CA GLU A 60 7.99 1.96 -6.06
C GLU A 60 8.70 2.40 -7.34
N VAL A 61 10.02 2.19 -7.39
CA VAL A 61 10.86 2.44 -8.56
C VAL A 61 11.55 1.12 -8.90
N ALA A 62 10.99 0.42 -9.88
CA ALA A 62 11.51 -0.85 -10.35
C ALA A 62 12.52 -0.63 -11.48
N GLY A 63 13.71 -1.20 -11.34
CA GLY A 63 14.69 -1.32 -12.43
C GLY A 63 14.79 -2.77 -12.93
N PHE A 64 15.03 -2.93 -14.23
CA PHE A 64 15.31 -4.22 -14.84
C PHE A 64 16.79 -4.25 -15.25
N TYR A 65 17.51 -5.29 -14.85
CA TYR A 65 18.92 -5.43 -15.19
C TYR A 65 19.13 -6.68 -16.07
N PRO A 66 19.31 -6.49 -17.38
CA PRO A 66 19.47 -7.61 -18.30
C PRO A 66 20.75 -8.41 -18.11
N TYR A 67 20.70 -9.73 -18.26
CA TYR A 67 21.84 -10.63 -18.08
C TYR A 67 22.98 -10.33 -19.06
N TRP A 68 22.64 -9.80 -20.24
CA TRP A 68 23.63 -9.42 -21.25
C TRP A 68 24.40 -8.14 -20.89
N ASN A 69 23.97 -7.40 -19.86
CA ASN A 69 24.68 -6.24 -19.32
C ASN A 69 25.51 -6.58 -18.07
N LEU A 70 25.64 -7.86 -17.70
CA LEU A 70 26.36 -8.23 -16.47
C LEU A 70 27.85 -7.84 -16.47
N SER A 71 28.48 -7.63 -17.63
CA SER A 71 29.87 -7.18 -17.71
C SER A 71 30.10 -5.80 -17.08
N THR A 72 29.09 -4.94 -17.03
CA THR A 72 29.18 -3.55 -16.53
C THR A 72 28.57 -3.37 -15.14
N VAL A 73 28.23 -4.45 -14.44
CA VAL A 73 27.53 -4.38 -13.13
C VAL A 73 28.31 -3.60 -12.06
N ALA A 74 29.64 -3.56 -12.16
CA ALA A 74 30.49 -2.81 -11.24
C ALA A 74 30.15 -1.31 -11.23
N GLU A 75 29.74 -0.75 -12.37
CA GLU A 75 29.45 0.67 -12.59
C GLU A 75 28.01 1.05 -12.22
N LEU A 76 27.15 0.08 -11.92
CA LEU A 76 25.73 0.30 -11.68
C LEU A 76 25.46 1.16 -10.43
N ASP A 77 24.71 2.25 -10.60
CA ASP A 77 24.11 3.04 -9.53
C ASP A 77 22.66 2.57 -9.28
N LEU A 78 22.34 2.35 -8.00
CA LEU A 78 21.05 1.82 -7.55
C LEU A 78 20.30 2.80 -6.62
N THR A 79 20.85 3.99 -6.37
CA THR A 79 20.45 4.90 -5.28
C THR A 79 18.94 5.16 -5.16
N ASN A 80 18.20 5.13 -6.27
CA ASN A 80 16.76 5.44 -6.31
C ASN A 80 15.85 4.23 -6.56
N LEU A 81 16.39 3.02 -6.64
CA LEU A 81 15.60 1.83 -6.95
C LEU A 81 15.07 1.17 -5.67
N SER A 82 13.77 0.90 -5.64
CA SER A 82 13.13 0.11 -4.57
C SER A 82 13.18 -1.38 -4.86
N THR A 83 13.24 -1.77 -6.13
CA THR A 83 13.32 -3.16 -6.60
C THR A 83 14.19 -3.25 -7.83
N VAL A 84 15.02 -4.28 -7.90
CA VAL A 84 15.79 -4.62 -9.09
C VAL A 84 15.43 -6.03 -9.53
N TYR A 85 14.88 -6.14 -10.73
CA TYR A 85 14.59 -7.43 -11.36
C TYR A 85 15.78 -7.87 -12.21
N PHE A 86 16.36 -9.03 -11.89
CA PHE A 86 17.22 -9.74 -12.81
C PHE A 86 16.41 -10.11 -14.06
N PHE A 87 16.84 -9.62 -15.22
CA PHE A 87 16.16 -9.84 -16.48
C PHE A 87 17.02 -10.72 -17.39
N ALA A 88 16.60 -11.88 -17.84
CA ALA A 88 15.43 -12.65 -17.43
C ALA A 88 15.81 -14.13 -17.43
N VAL A 89 14.92 -14.96 -16.91
CA VAL A 89 14.96 -16.41 -17.08
C VAL A 89 13.83 -16.84 -18.00
N HIS A 90 14.11 -17.66 -19.01
CA HIS A 90 13.15 -17.99 -20.05
C HIS A 90 12.42 -19.31 -19.78
N LEU A 91 11.10 -19.32 -20.01
CA LEU A 91 10.29 -20.53 -20.01
C LEU A 91 10.38 -21.27 -21.35
N LYS A 92 10.38 -22.59 -21.26
CA LYS A 92 10.11 -23.49 -22.38
C LYS A 92 8.60 -23.66 -22.59
N ARG A 93 8.25 -24.24 -23.73
CA ARG A 93 6.86 -24.62 -24.11
C ARG A 93 6.21 -25.69 -23.23
N ASP A 94 6.97 -26.29 -22.33
CA ASP A 94 6.52 -27.33 -21.39
C ASP A 94 6.28 -26.78 -19.97
N GLY A 95 6.49 -25.47 -19.75
CA GLY A 95 6.33 -24.81 -18.45
C GLY A 95 7.56 -24.88 -17.54
N THR A 96 8.65 -25.52 -17.98
CA THR A 96 9.91 -25.53 -17.22
C THR A 96 10.87 -24.44 -17.70
N PHE A 97 11.84 -24.05 -16.88
CA PHE A 97 12.88 -23.10 -17.30
C PHE A 97 13.86 -23.73 -18.29
N ASN A 98 14.42 -22.90 -19.17
CA ASN A 98 15.51 -23.31 -20.03
C ASN A 98 16.83 -23.28 -19.25
N GLU A 99 17.29 -24.42 -18.74
CA GLU A 99 18.56 -24.52 -17.97
C GLU A 99 19.81 -24.13 -18.78
N LYS A 100 19.72 -24.13 -20.11
CA LYS A 100 20.81 -23.71 -21.02
C LYS A 100 20.70 -22.23 -21.40
N ASP A 101 19.74 -21.52 -20.83
CA ASP A 101 19.54 -20.10 -21.11
C ASP A 101 20.70 -19.26 -20.56
N PRO A 102 21.20 -18.29 -21.34
CA PRO A 102 22.24 -17.38 -20.86
C PRO A 102 21.84 -16.66 -19.58
N GLY A 103 20.55 -16.37 -19.35
CA GLY A 103 20.04 -15.82 -18.10
C GLY A 103 20.30 -16.70 -16.89
N ILE A 104 20.11 -18.03 -17.00
CA ILE A 104 20.42 -18.98 -15.93
C ILE A 104 21.92 -19.00 -15.62
N SER A 105 22.76 -19.02 -16.66
CA SER A 105 24.21 -18.99 -16.47
C SER A 105 24.69 -17.65 -15.90
N GLY A 106 24.09 -16.54 -16.33
CA GLY A 106 24.38 -15.18 -15.88
C GLY A 106 24.01 -14.98 -14.42
N LEU A 107 22.85 -15.49 -13.98
CA LEU A 107 22.41 -15.44 -12.59
C LEU A 107 23.42 -16.12 -11.65
N LYS A 108 23.95 -17.28 -12.06
CA LYS A 108 24.91 -18.07 -11.28
C LYS A 108 26.35 -17.55 -11.36
N SER A 109 26.63 -16.63 -12.29
CA SER A 109 27.96 -16.07 -12.52
C SER A 109 28.44 -15.16 -11.37
N ASN A 110 29.74 -14.86 -11.33
CA ASN A 110 30.28 -13.90 -10.35
C ASN A 110 29.63 -12.50 -10.49
N ASN A 111 29.34 -12.06 -11.72
CA ASN A 111 28.69 -10.78 -11.95
C ASN A 111 27.21 -10.80 -11.55
N GLY A 112 26.52 -11.94 -11.72
CA GLY A 112 25.15 -12.12 -11.20
C GLY A 112 25.10 -12.07 -9.67
N LYS A 113 26.06 -12.70 -9.00
CA LYS A 113 26.25 -12.61 -7.55
C LYS A 113 26.57 -11.19 -7.11
N LEU A 114 27.45 -10.49 -7.83
CA LEU A 114 27.77 -9.08 -7.57
C LEU A 114 26.54 -8.18 -7.71
N LEU A 115 25.72 -8.38 -8.74
CA LEU A 115 24.45 -7.66 -8.90
C LEU A 115 23.57 -7.86 -7.67
N LYS A 116 23.32 -9.11 -7.26
CA LYS A 116 22.54 -9.44 -6.07
C LYS A 116 23.09 -8.73 -4.83
N THR A 117 24.41 -8.79 -4.60
CA THR A 117 25.06 -8.11 -3.47
C THR A 117 24.81 -6.60 -3.50
N LYS A 118 24.99 -5.94 -4.65
CA LYS A 118 24.75 -4.49 -4.78
C LYS A 118 23.29 -4.14 -4.51
N VAL A 119 22.34 -4.92 -5.01
CA VAL A 119 20.90 -4.71 -4.79
C VAL A 119 20.56 -4.78 -3.30
N LEU A 120 21.02 -5.83 -2.61
CA LEU A 120 20.74 -6.01 -1.19
C LEU A 120 21.44 -4.93 -0.32
N GLN A 121 22.66 -4.54 -0.67
CA GLN A 121 23.38 -3.46 0.01
C GLN A 121 22.71 -2.09 -0.15
N ASN A 122 22.04 -1.86 -1.29
CA ASN A 122 21.25 -0.66 -1.54
C ASN A 122 19.88 -0.68 -0.83
N GLY A 123 19.55 -1.77 -0.12
CA GLY A 123 18.24 -1.94 0.52
C GLY A 123 17.09 -2.17 -0.45
N ALA A 124 17.39 -2.40 -1.73
CA ALA A 124 16.38 -2.70 -2.74
C ALA A 124 15.97 -4.18 -2.68
N ARG A 125 14.74 -4.48 -3.12
CA ARG A 125 14.28 -5.86 -3.26
C ARG A 125 14.96 -6.52 -4.46
N TRP A 126 15.43 -7.74 -4.25
CA TRP A 126 15.98 -8.59 -5.30
C TRP A 126 14.87 -9.37 -5.98
N GLY A 127 14.61 -9.09 -7.26
CA GLY A 127 13.54 -9.70 -8.03
C GLY A 127 14.04 -10.49 -9.24
N VAL A 128 13.18 -11.34 -9.80
CA VAL A 128 13.43 -12.06 -11.04
C VAL A 128 12.34 -11.79 -12.06
N THR A 129 12.72 -11.68 -13.33
CA THR A 129 11.78 -11.67 -14.46
C THR A 129 11.71 -13.04 -15.10
N ILE A 130 10.53 -13.64 -15.15
CA ILE A 130 10.25 -14.86 -15.91
C ILE A 130 9.69 -14.44 -17.27
N ALA A 131 10.44 -14.71 -18.34
CA ALA A 131 10.09 -14.29 -19.68
C ALA A 131 9.58 -15.45 -20.56
N ASN A 132 8.64 -15.13 -21.46
CA ASN A 132 8.26 -16.01 -22.56
C ASN A 132 7.89 -15.16 -23.78
N LEU A 133 8.63 -15.29 -24.87
CA LEU A 133 8.51 -14.43 -26.06
C LEU A 133 7.91 -15.16 -27.28
N SER A 134 7.27 -16.32 -27.06
CA SER A 134 6.69 -17.12 -28.13
C SER A 134 5.20 -17.28 -27.92
N ALA A 135 4.38 -16.72 -28.82
CA ALA A 135 2.93 -16.88 -28.80
C ALA A 135 2.51 -18.35 -28.59
N ASN A 136 3.11 -19.29 -29.35
CA ASN A 136 2.80 -20.70 -29.22
C ASN A 136 3.14 -21.27 -27.83
N SER A 137 4.30 -20.89 -27.29
CA SER A 137 4.71 -21.31 -25.95
C SER A 137 3.79 -20.74 -24.88
N ILE A 138 3.46 -19.45 -24.97
CA ILE A 138 2.56 -18.76 -24.04
C ILE A 138 1.21 -19.46 -24.04
N THR A 139 0.55 -19.60 -25.20
CA THR A 139 -0.77 -20.26 -25.33
C THR A 139 -0.75 -21.67 -24.74
N ARG A 140 0.29 -22.47 -25.01
CA ARG A 140 0.41 -23.84 -24.48
C ARG A 140 0.54 -23.88 -22.96
N ASN A 141 1.27 -22.93 -22.39
CA ASN A 141 1.52 -22.85 -20.95
C ASN A 141 0.29 -22.32 -20.20
N ILE A 142 -0.31 -21.22 -20.66
CA ILE A 142 -1.44 -20.58 -19.96
C ILE A 142 -2.76 -21.32 -20.13
N ASN A 143 -2.94 -22.13 -21.17
CA ASN A 143 -4.19 -22.92 -21.37
C ASN A 143 -4.11 -24.34 -20.82
N ASN A 144 -3.09 -24.68 -20.02
CA ASN A 144 -2.93 -26.02 -19.46
C ASN A 144 -2.65 -25.93 -17.94
N PRO A 145 -3.60 -26.33 -17.06
CA PRO A 145 -3.43 -26.24 -15.61
C PRO A 145 -2.21 -26.98 -15.07
N ALA A 146 -1.84 -28.14 -15.63
CA ALA A 146 -0.66 -28.87 -15.18
C ALA A 146 0.64 -28.11 -15.51
N ARG A 147 0.70 -27.42 -16.65
CA ARG A 147 1.84 -26.54 -17.00
C ARG A 147 1.87 -25.27 -16.15
N GLN A 148 0.71 -24.67 -15.86
CA GLN A 148 0.63 -23.55 -14.92
C GLN A 148 1.19 -23.94 -13.55
N GLN A 149 0.79 -25.11 -13.02
CA GLN A 149 1.32 -25.61 -11.76
C GLN A 149 2.83 -25.84 -11.82
N THR A 150 3.32 -26.42 -12.92
CA THR A 150 4.76 -26.61 -13.15
C THR A 150 5.52 -25.28 -13.14
N ILE A 151 4.97 -24.23 -13.77
CA ILE A 151 5.59 -22.88 -13.77
C ILE A 151 5.61 -22.31 -12.35
N ILE A 152 4.51 -22.42 -11.61
CA ILE A 152 4.40 -21.92 -10.24
C ILE A 152 5.42 -22.63 -9.33
N ASP A 153 5.48 -23.95 -9.37
CA ASP A 153 6.38 -24.75 -8.52
C ASP A 153 7.86 -24.43 -8.81
N ASN A 154 8.21 -24.34 -10.10
CA ASN A 154 9.56 -24.00 -10.52
C ASN A 154 9.93 -22.56 -10.14
N ALA A 155 9.01 -21.59 -10.34
CA ALA A 155 9.22 -20.20 -9.96
C ALA A 155 9.45 -20.07 -8.45
N ILE A 156 8.60 -20.69 -7.63
CA ILE A 156 8.76 -20.70 -6.16
C ILE A 156 10.09 -21.34 -5.77
N THR A 157 10.47 -22.44 -6.40
CA THR A 157 11.74 -23.13 -6.13
C THR A 157 12.93 -22.23 -6.44
N MET A 158 12.97 -21.61 -7.62
CA MET A 158 14.03 -20.67 -8.01
C MET A 158 14.06 -19.45 -7.08
N MET A 159 12.91 -18.86 -6.76
CA MET A 159 12.83 -17.72 -5.86
C MET A 159 13.42 -18.03 -4.49
N LYS A 160 13.13 -19.21 -3.93
CA LYS A 160 13.72 -19.66 -2.67
C LYS A 160 15.22 -19.92 -2.77
N GLN A 161 15.68 -20.61 -3.82
CA GLN A 161 17.09 -20.95 -4.02
C GLN A 161 17.96 -19.70 -4.19
N GLU A 162 17.48 -18.73 -4.97
CA GLU A 162 18.24 -17.54 -5.34
C GLU A 162 17.93 -16.34 -4.44
N GLY A 163 17.02 -16.49 -3.47
CA GLY A 163 16.64 -15.46 -2.51
C GLY A 163 15.92 -14.27 -3.14
N PHE A 164 15.13 -14.49 -4.19
CA PHE A 164 14.28 -13.45 -4.78
C PHE A 164 13.07 -13.18 -3.89
N THR A 165 12.76 -11.90 -3.68
CA THR A 165 11.60 -11.42 -2.91
C THR A 165 10.59 -10.68 -3.76
N ALA A 166 10.86 -10.49 -5.04
CA ALA A 166 9.95 -9.92 -6.02
C ALA A 166 9.91 -10.77 -7.29
N LEU A 167 8.76 -10.80 -7.96
CA LEU A 167 8.54 -11.57 -9.19
C LEU A 167 7.91 -10.67 -10.24
N ASN A 168 8.46 -10.69 -11.45
CA ASN A 168 7.85 -10.13 -12.64
C ASN A 168 7.61 -11.25 -13.66
N ILE A 169 6.44 -11.22 -14.31
CA ILE A 169 6.05 -12.15 -15.38
C ILE A 169 5.96 -11.35 -16.67
N ASP A 170 6.78 -11.71 -17.64
CA ASP A 170 6.98 -10.96 -18.88
C ASP A 170 6.65 -11.85 -20.09
N PHE A 171 5.36 -11.98 -20.39
CA PHE A 171 4.85 -12.79 -21.50
C PHE A 171 4.39 -11.87 -22.62
N GLU A 172 5.18 -11.79 -23.69
CA GLU A 172 4.99 -10.83 -24.78
C GLU A 172 5.05 -11.55 -26.14
N TYR A 173 4.21 -11.15 -27.09
CA TYR A 173 4.13 -11.75 -28.43
C TYR A 173 3.54 -10.83 -29.50
#